data_AF-A0A7X2D3M6-F1
#
_entry.id   AF-A0A7X2D3M6-F1
#
_cell.length_a   1.000
_cell.length_b   1.000
_cell.length_c   1.000
_cell.angle_alpha   90.00
_cell.angle_beta   90.00
_cell.angle_gamma   90.00
#
_symmetry.space_group_name_H-M   'P 1'
#
loop_
_entity.id
_entity.type
_entity.pdbx_description
1 polymer ?
#
loop_
_entity_poly.entity_id
_entity_poly.type
_entity_poly.pdbx_seq_one_letter_code
_entity_poly.pdbx_strand_id
1 'polypeptide(L)'
;MCEFPLTPGGPDARRIVASWITAAEANPGLVWDRYLPLWQGDTRYPKSKNRSGKTDGTPTKQALDRFVEDRQRAGHAGKPWMLEQGARQRRALEALARRSGRVLTMVEARTLSRFVTGLGADHPTDNGFRFDPSSGLPFLPGSAVKGLCRRAAELEGRSQADRDAWFGPDLTHTAVTAAQGGVSFFDGVPLHWPSLAVDVVTSHHPTYYRTLTEKDGFRRKPPTETEDPVPVPFLTVDAGAVFSIPLLSRAAEAEAVASLLVTGLSWLGLGAKTAVGYGIMDAKVAD
;
A
#
# COMPACT_ATOMS: atom_id res chain seq x y z
N MET A 1 -37.09 -3.52 27.47
CA MET A 1 -35.68 -3.25 27.79
C MET A 1 -35.36 -1.84 27.35
N CYS A 2 -35.02 -0.93 28.25
CA CYS A 2 -34.58 0.41 27.85
C CYS A 2 -33.19 0.30 27.22
N GLU A 3 -33.11 0.40 25.90
CA GLU A 3 -31.84 0.63 25.23
C GLU A 3 -31.37 2.04 25.60
N PHE A 4 -30.28 2.13 26.36
CA PHE A 4 -29.65 3.40 26.61
C PHE A 4 -29.05 3.90 25.28
N PRO A 5 -29.39 5.10 24.81
CA PRO A 5 -29.03 5.56 23.46
C PRO A 5 -27.52 5.53 23.17
N LEU A 6 -26.69 5.69 24.20
CA LEU A 6 -25.23 5.71 24.14
C LEU A 6 -24.54 4.39 24.54
N THR A 7 -25.27 3.29 24.78
CA THR A 7 -24.58 2.01 25.01
C THR A 7 -23.79 1.60 23.77
N PRO A 8 -22.67 0.85 23.94
CA PRO A 8 -21.96 0.24 22.83
C PRO A 8 -22.94 -0.53 21.94
N GLY A 9 -23.07 -0.12 20.67
CA GLY A 9 -23.99 -0.72 19.71
C GLY A 9 -25.42 -0.15 19.69
N GLY A 10 -25.75 0.83 20.55
CA GLY A 10 -27.02 1.57 20.53
C GLY A 10 -27.16 2.51 19.33
N PRO A 11 -28.39 2.94 18.97
CA PRO A 11 -28.65 3.69 17.74
C PRO A 11 -27.97 5.07 17.70
N ASP A 12 -27.88 5.80 18.82
CA ASP A 12 -27.21 7.10 18.85
C ASP A 12 -25.69 6.96 18.87
N ALA A 13 -25.15 5.95 19.56
CA ALA A 13 -23.73 5.61 19.47
C ALA A 13 -23.32 5.26 18.03
N ARG A 14 -24.13 4.48 17.30
CA ARG A 14 -23.91 4.19 15.87
C ARG A 14 -23.93 5.45 15.01
N ARG A 15 -24.85 6.39 15.28
CA ARG A 15 -24.94 7.66 14.55
C ARG A 15 -23.72 8.55 14.79
N ILE A 16 -23.24 8.63 16.02
CA ILE A 16 -22.03 9.39 16.38
C ILE A 16 -20.80 8.79 15.69
N VAL A 17 -20.58 7.48 15.82
CA VAL A 17 -19.46 6.79 15.17
C VAL A 17 -19.53 6.95 13.66
N ALA A 18 -20.73 6.82 13.07
CA ALA A 18 -20.93 7.08 11.65
C ALA A 18 -20.53 8.49 11.23
N SER A 19 -20.87 9.51 12.05
CA SER A 19 -20.49 10.90 11.78
C SER A 19 -18.97 11.09 11.79
N TRP A 20 -18.28 10.42 12.73
CA TRP A 20 -16.82 10.45 12.82
C TRP A 20 -16.17 9.74 11.64
N ILE A 21 -16.65 8.56 11.25
CA ILE A 21 -16.11 7.81 10.11
C ILE A 21 -16.20 8.63 8.82
N THR A 22 -17.32 9.31 8.59
CA THR A 22 -17.52 10.15 7.39
C THR A 22 -16.87 11.52 7.47
N ALA A 23 -16.33 11.91 8.63
CA ALA A 23 -15.70 13.21 8.80
C ALA A 23 -14.43 13.34 7.94
N ALA A 24 -14.16 14.56 7.48
CA ALA A 24 -12.98 14.90 6.71
C ALA A 24 -11.67 14.69 7.50
N GLU A 25 -11.73 14.84 8.81
CA GLU A 25 -10.57 14.69 9.72
C GLU A 25 -10.25 13.23 10.05
N ALA A 26 -11.13 12.29 9.70
CA ALA A 26 -10.98 10.90 10.15
C ALA A 26 -9.81 10.20 9.45
N ASN A 27 -9.00 9.51 10.26
CA ASN A 27 -7.86 8.74 9.79
C ASN A 27 -8.32 7.68 8.76
N PRO A 28 -7.91 7.79 7.49
CA PRO A 28 -8.38 6.92 6.42
C PRO A 28 -7.99 5.46 6.61
N GLY A 29 -6.81 5.18 7.17
CA GLY A 29 -6.35 3.84 7.49
C GLY A 29 -7.18 3.18 8.58
N LEU A 30 -7.49 3.91 9.66
CA LEU A 30 -8.39 3.39 10.71
C LEU A 30 -9.80 3.15 10.18
N VAL A 31 -10.31 4.06 9.35
CA VAL A 31 -11.60 3.84 8.69
C VAL A 31 -11.55 2.59 7.83
N TRP A 32 -10.54 2.45 6.98
CA TRP A 32 -10.36 1.28 6.12
C TRP A 32 -10.29 -0.03 6.93
N ASP A 33 -9.33 -0.15 7.85
CA ASP A 33 -9.03 -1.42 8.53
C ASP A 33 -10.08 -1.85 9.55
N ARG A 34 -10.78 -0.89 10.20
CA ARG A 34 -11.62 -1.17 11.38
C ARG A 34 -13.07 -0.72 11.26
N TYR A 35 -13.31 0.38 10.56
CA TYR A 35 -14.61 1.05 10.59
C TYR A 35 -15.28 1.15 9.23
N LEU A 36 -14.78 0.42 8.22
CA LEU A 36 -15.36 0.42 6.90
C LEU A 36 -16.75 -0.19 7.02
N PRO A 37 -17.82 0.55 6.70
CA PRO A 37 -19.20 0.17 7.01
C PRO A 37 -19.72 -0.90 6.05
N LEU A 38 -19.11 -2.09 6.07
CA LEU A 38 -19.45 -3.24 5.23
C LEU A 38 -20.42 -4.21 5.92
N TRP A 39 -20.58 -4.08 7.23
CA TRP A 39 -21.40 -4.97 8.05
C TRP A 39 -22.87 -4.49 8.12
N GLN A 40 -23.81 -5.39 8.43
CA GLN A 40 -25.26 -5.24 8.17
C GLN A 40 -25.89 -3.94 8.73
N GLY A 41 -26.80 -3.33 7.94
CA GLY A 41 -27.73 -2.29 8.39
C GLY A 41 -27.40 -0.86 7.98
N ASP A 42 -26.24 -0.61 7.36
CA ASP A 42 -25.90 0.71 6.82
C ASP A 42 -26.39 0.85 5.37
N THR A 43 -27.46 1.62 5.17
CA THR A 43 -28.05 1.85 3.83
C THR A 43 -27.13 2.64 2.90
N ARG A 44 -26.05 3.23 3.41
CA ARG A 44 -25.08 4.01 2.61
C ARG A 44 -24.11 3.15 1.81
N TYR A 45 -23.99 1.85 2.14
CA TYR A 45 -23.01 0.95 1.52
C TYR A 45 -23.68 -0.34 1.03
N PRO A 46 -24.02 -0.43 -0.26
CA PRO A 46 -24.70 -1.58 -0.82
C PRO A 46 -23.78 -2.80 -0.87
N LYS A 47 -24.35 -3.98 -0.62
CA LYS A 47 -23.63 -5.27 -0.62
C LYS A 47 -23.77 -5.98 -1.96
N SER A 48 -22.76 -6.75 -2.35
CA SER A 48 -22.84 -7.56 -3.55
C SER A 48 -23.87 -8.67 -3.37
N LYS A 49 -24.61 -8.98 -4.44
CA LYS A 49 -25.55 -10.09 -4.50
C LYS A 49 -24.97 -11.14 -5.43
N ASN A 50 -24.90 -12.37 -4.97
CA ASN A 50 -24.56 -13.49 -5.82
C ASN A 50 -25.69 -13.77 -6.84
N ARG A 51 -25.44 -14.69 -7.76
CA ARG A 51 -26.40 -15.10 -8.82
C ARG A 51 -27.76 -15.58 -8.29
N SER A 52 -27.82 -16.04 -7.05
CA SER A 52 -29.05 -16.46 -6.36
C SER A 52 -29.77 -15.32 -5.62
N GLY A 53 -29.31 -14.07 -5.77
CA GLY A 53 -29.85 -12.89 -5.10
C GLY A 53 -29.46 -12.77 -3.62
N LYS A 54 -28.66 -13.70 -3.10
CA LYS A 54 -28.17 -13.68 -1.72
C LYS A 54 -26.94 -12.81 -1.59
N THR A 55 -26.86 -12.07 -0.51
CA THR A 55 -25.72 -11.24 -0.18
C THR A 55 -24.48 -12.10 0.09
N ASP A 56 -23.39 -11.89 -0.65
CA ASP A 56 -22.15 -12.69 -0.52
C ASP A 56 -21.18 -12.14 0.54
N GLY A 57 -21.47 -10.97 1.10
CA GLY A 57 -20.62 -10.33 2.12
C GLY A 57 -19.46 -9.53 1.53
N THR A 58 -19.26 -9.59 0.20
CA THR A 58 -18.22 -8.84 -0.48
C THR A 58 -18.69 -7.39 -0.69
N PRO A 59 -17.84 -6.39 -0.38
CA PRO A 59 -18.12 -4.99 -0.70
C PRO A 59 -18.35 -4.82 -2.19
N THR A 60 -19.38 -4.04 -2.54
CA THR A 60 -19.57 -3.63 -3.93
C THR A 60 -18.51 -2.60 -4.32
N LYS A 61 -18.28 -2.47 -5.63
CA LYS A 61 -17.54 -1.34 -6.19
C LYS A 61 -18.07 0.00 -5.66
N GLN A 62 -19.39 0.13 -5.50
CA GLN A 62 -20.04 1.34 -4.98
C GLN A 62 -19.60 1.68 -3.54
N ALA A 63 -19.41 0.68 -2.68
CA ALA A 63 -18.90 0.90 -1.32
C ALA A 63 -17.48 1.47 -1.32
N LEU A 64 -16.62 0.95 -2.20
CA LEU A 64 -15.26 1.45 -2.37
C LEU A 64 -15.23 2.84 -3.04
N ASP A 65 -16.07 3.06 -4.04
CA ASP A 65 -16.22 4.36 -4.71
C ASP A 65 -16.63 5.43 -3.68
N ARG A 66 -17.57 5.09 -2.78
CA ARG A 66 -17.99 6.00 -1.71
C ARG A 66 -16.87 6.32 -0.73
N PHE A 67 -16.09 5.31 -0.34
CA PHE A 67 -14.90 5.52 0.50
C PHE A 67 -13.92 6.49 -0.18
N VAL A 68 -13.65 6.27 -1.47
CA VAL A 68 -12.80 7.15 -2.29
C VAL A 68 -13.33 8.58 -2.31
N GLU A 69 -14.61 8.79 -2.60
CA GLU A 69 -15.23 10.12 -2.62
C GLU A 69 -15.12 10.84 -1.26
N ASP A 70 -15.45 10.13 -0.17
CA ASP A 70 -15.40 10.70 1.17
C ASP A 70 -13.96 11.07 1.56
N ARG A 71 -12.96 10.24 1.17
CA ARG A 71 -11.54 10.53 1.43
C ARG A 71 -10.95 11.60 0.51
N GLN A 72 -11.41 11.72 -0.73
CA GLN A 72 -10.98 12.80 -1.63
C GLN A 72 -11.48 14.15 -1.12
N ARG A 73 -12.75 14.24 -0.68
CA ARG A 73 -13.29 15.45 -0.03
C ARG A 73 -12.51 15.80 1.25
N ALA A 74 -12.14 14.79 2.03
CA ALA A 74 -11.33 14.91 3.24
C ALA A 74 -9.89 15.38 3.00
N GLY A 75 -9.25 14.86 1.95
CA GLY A 75 -7.86 15.14 1.60
C GLY A 75 -7.57 16.63 1.33
N HIS A 76 -8.59 17.41 0.99
CA HIS A 76 -8.49 18.86 0.86
C HIS A 76 -8.43 19.60 2.21
N ALA A 77 -9.08 19.08 3.26
CA ALA A 77 -9.09 19.65 4.60
C ALA A 77 -7.85 19.25 5.43
N GLY A 78 -7.36 18.01 5.25
CA GLY A 78 -6.20 17.47 5.97
C GLY A 78 -4.81 17.93 5.50
N LYS A 79 -4.72 18.88 4.56
CA LYS A 79 -3.43 19.33 4.02
C LYS A 79 -2.43 19.86 5.08
N PRO A 80 -2.85 20.64 6.10
CA PRO A 80 -1.90 21.21 7.06
C PRO A 80 -1.19 20.16 7.92
N TRP A 81 -1.91 19.14 8.41
CA TRP A 81 -1.30 18.11 9.26
C TRP A 81 -0.31 17.26 8.47
N MET A 82 -0.61 16.93 7.20
CA MET A 82 0.26 16.11 6.34
C MET A 82 1.59 16.81 6.08
N LEU A 83 1.53 18.10 5.75
CA LEU A 83 2.72 18.93 5.55
C LEU A 83 3.56 19.01 6.83
N GLU A 84 2.92 19.16 7.99
CA GLU A 84 3.65 19.19 9.27
C GLU A 84 4.27 17.84 9.62
N GLN A 85 3.59 16.71 9.36
CA GLN A 85 4.16 15.38 9.57
C GLN A 85 5.37 15.15 8.66
N GLY A 86 5.28 15.49 7.37
CA GLY A 86 6.40 15.42 6.43
C GLY A 86 7.57 16.30 6.87
N ALA A 87 7.30 17.54 7.28
CA ALA A 87 8.32 18.45 7.80
C ALA A 87 8.98 17.90 9.08
N ARG A 88 8.21 17.33 10.01
CA ARG A 88 8.72 16.70 11.22
C ARG A 88 9.62 15.50 10.91
N GLN A 89 9.18 14.63 10.01
CA GLN A 89 9.96 13.47 9.57
C GLN A 89 11.28 13.92 8.94
N ARG A 90 11.24 14.92 8.03
CA ARG A 90 12.44 15.50 7.41
C ARG A 90 13.41 16.05 8.46
N ARG A 91 12.93 16.88 9.40
CA ARG A 91 13.77 17.42 10.49
C ARG A 91 14.43 16.32 11.33
N ALA A 92 13.69 15.25 11.64
CA ALA A 92 14.22 14.11 12.39
C ALA A 92 15.30 13.35 11.61
N LEU A 93 15.11 13.13 10.31
CA LEU A 93 16.06 12.46 9.44
C LEU A 93 17.32 13.31 9.21
N GLU A 94 17.18 14.62 9.02
CA GLU A 94 18.31 15.55 8.92
C GLU A 94 19.13 15.60 10.21
N ALA A 95 18.47 15.54 11.37
CA ALA A 95 19.16 15.43 12.66
C ALA A 95 19.89 14.09 12.80
N LEU A 96 19.27 12.98 12.38
CA LEU A 96 19.90 11.66 12.37
C LEU A 96 21.11 11.60 11.44
N ALA A 97 21.01 12.16 10.24
CA ALA A 97 22.09 12.25 9.26
C ALA A 97 23.31 12.99 9.84
N ARG A 98 23.08 14.18 10.41
CA ARG A 98 24.13 14.97 11.07
C ARG A 98 24.80 14.21 12.21
N ARG A 99 24.03 13.56 13.09
CA ARG A 99 24.57 12.83 14.26
C ARG A 99 25.32 11.56 13.89
N SER A 100 24.95 10.92 12.77
CA SER A 100 25.58 9.68 12.31
C SER A 100 26.71 9.91 11.31
N GLY A 101 26.95 11.16 10.86
CA GLY A 101 27.90 11.46 9.79
C GLY A 101 27.50 10.85 8.44
N ARG A 102 26.21 10.57 8.26
CA ARG A 102 25.63 9.96 7.04
C ARG A 102 24.98 11.02 6.16
N VAL A 103 24.84 10.72 4.89
CA VAL A 103 24.17 11.56 3.90
C VAL A 103 22.71 11.16 3.82
N LEU A 104 21.82 12.14 3.96
CA LEU A 104 20.40 11.99 3.69
C LEU A 104 20.15 12.36 2.23
N THR A 105 19.68 11.41 1.43
CA THR A 105 19.27 11.63 0.05
C THR A 105 17.76 11.47 -0.04
N MET A 106 17.08 12.50 -0.56
CA MET A 106 15.64 12.46 -0.79
C MET A 106 15.38 12.11 -2.24
N VAL A 107 14.53 11.12 -2.49
CA VAL A 107 14.09 10.74 -3.84
C VAL A 107 12.60 11.04 -3.98
N GLU A 108 12.24 11.85 -4.95
CA GLU A 108 10.84 12.10 -5.33
C GLU A 108 10.43 11.12 -6.42
N ALA A 109 9.31 10.43 -6.21
CA ALA A 109 8.76 9.44 -7.13
C ALA A 109 7.31 9.77 -7.48
N ARG A 110 7.03 10.07 -8.75
CA ARG A 110 5.70 10.33 -9.28
C ARG A 110 5.13 9.06 -9.90
N THR A 111 3.95 8.62 -9.45
CA THR A 111 3.26 7.48 -10.05
C THR A 111 2.89 7.77 -11.51
N LEU A 112 3.36 6.94 -12.45
CA LEU A 112 2.96 7.00 -13.87
C LEU A 112 1.75 6.10 -14.15
N SER A 113 1.61 5.05 -13.35
CA SER A 113 0.52 4.07 -13.38
C SER A 113 -0.16 4.01 -12.02
N ARG A 114 -1.29 3.29 -11.95
CA ARG A 114 -1.93 3.02 -10.65
C ARG A 114 -0.96 2.25 -9.75
N PHE A 115 -0.94 2.63 -8.48
CA PHE A 115 -0.11 2.01 -7.46
C PHE A 115 -0.99 1.27 -6.45
N VAL A 116 -0.57 0.08 -6.05
CA VAL A 116 -1.26 -0.72 -5.03
C VAL A 116 -0.27 -1.32 -4.07
N THR A 117 -0.56 -1.21 -2.78
CA THR A 117 0.21 -1.82 -1.70
C THR A 117 -0.71 -2.63 -0.81
N GLY A 118 -0.17 -3.70 -0.20
CA GLY A 118 -0.92 -4.51 0.76
C GLY A 118 -1.94 -5.46 0.13
N LEU A 119 -1.88 -5.74 -1.18
CA LEU A 119 -2.67 -6.82 -1.76
C LEU A 119 -2.29 -8.15 -1.09
N GLY A 120 -3.30 -8.85 -0.56
CA GLY A 120 -3.13 -10.06 0.25
C GLY A 120 -3.14 -9.83 1.76
N ALA A 121 -3.26 -8.59 2.25
CA ALA A 121 -3.60 -8.36 3.65
C ALA A 121 -5.06 -8.77 3.91
N ASP A 122 -5.29 -9.45 5.04
CA ASP A 122 -6.62 -9.84 5.48
C ASP A 122 -7.49 -8.60 5.66
N HIS A 123 -8.54 -8.49 4.86
CA HIS A 123 -9.46 -7.37 4.90
C HIS A 123 -10.85 -7.82 4.44
N PRO A 124 -11.95 -7.26 4.97
CA PRO A 124 -13.31 -7.67 4.58
C PRO A 124 -13.65 -7.47 3.09
N THR A 125 -12.78 -6.80 2.32
CA THR A 125 -12.90 -6.65 0.86
C THR A 125 -12.21 -7.77 0.07
N ASP A 126 -11.60 -8.76 0.73
CA ASP A 126 -10.71 -9.81 0.19
C ASP A 126 -9.43 -9.29 -0.50
N ASN A 127 -9.42 -8.04 -0.96
CA ASN A 127 -8.25 -7.32 -1.45
C ASN A 127 -7.88 -6.22 -0.47
N GLY A 128 -6.88 -6.50 0.38
CA GLY A 128 -6.29 -5.50 1.26
C GLY A 128 -5.66 -4.34 0.50
N PHE A 129 -5.73 -3.16 1.13
CA PHE A 129 -4.92 -2.00 0.83
C PHE A 129 -4.28 -1.55 2.13
N ARG A 130 -3.00 -1.17 2.11
CA ARG A 130 -2.30 -0.79 3.34
C ARG A 130 -2.07 0.70 3.42
N PHE A 131 -2.69 1.32 4.42
CA PHE A 131 -2.36 2.65 4.88
C PHE A 131 -1.30 2.56 5.99
N ASP A 132 -0.54 3.63 6.19
CA ASP A 132 0.28 3.78 7.39
C ASP A 132 -0.68 3.90 8.59
N PRO A 133 -0.58 3.03 9.62
CA PRO A 133 -1.55 3.02 10.72
C PRO A 133 -1.62 4.33 11.50
N SER A 134 -0.51 5.09 11.54
CA SER A 134 -0.41 6.29 12.35
C SER A 134 -0.97 7.53 11.65
N SER A 135 -0.62 7.72 10.37
CA SER A 135 -1.00 8.86 9.55
C SER A 135 -2.24 8.60 8.70
N GLY A 136 -2.56 7.33 8.42
CA GLY A 136 -3.64 6.97 7.50
C GLY A 136 -3.33 7.30 6.04
N LEU A 137 -2.05 7.50 5.68
CA LEU A 137 -1.62 7.76 4.30
C LEU A 137 -1.27 6.46 3.58
N PRO A 138 -1.55 6.35 2.27
CA PRO A 138 -0.84 5.39 1.44
C PRO A 138 0.67 5.63 1.55
N PHE A 139 1.46 4.58 1.64
CA PHE A 139 2.92 4.71 1.75
C PHE A 139 3.63 3.63 0.96
N LEU A 140 4.91 3.87 0.66
CA LEU A 140 5.83 2.93 0.06
C LEU A 140 6.66 2.31 1.19
N PRO A 141 6.48 1.02 1.54
CA PRO A 141 7.23 0.42 2.65
C PRO A 141 8.74 0.45 2.38
N GLY A 142 9.54 0.90 3.35
CA GLY A 142 11.00 0.97 3.23
C GLY A 142 11.64 -0.40 2.98
N SER A 143 11.01 -1.48 3.46
CA SER A 143 11.40 -2.85 3.14
C SER A 143 11.18 -3.20 1.67
N ALA A 144 10.09 -2.72 1.07
CA ALA A 144 9.81 -2.91 -0.35
C ALA A 144 10.76 -2.06 -1.21
N VAL A 145 11.03 -0.81 -0.79
CA VAL A 145 12.06 0.05 -1.42
C VAL A 145 13.44 -0.62 -1.38
N LYS A 146 13.84 -1.18 -0.24
CA LYS A 146 15.08 -1.95 -0.10
C LYS A 146 15.12 -3.14 -1.06
N GLY A 147 14.04 -3.93 -1.11
CA GLY A 147 13.94 -5.10 -1.99
C GLY A 147 14.03 -4.72 -3.47
N LEU A 148 13.40 -3.62 -3.86
CA LEU A 148 13.47 -3.05 -5.20
C LEU A 148 14.90 -2.66 -5.58
N CYS A 149 15.57 -1.88 -4.74
CA CYS A 149 16.96 -1.47 -4.98
C CYS A 149 17.91 -2.67 -5.03
N ARG A 150 17.70 -3.66 -4.15
CA ARG A 150 18.48 -4.91 -4.16
C ARG A 150 18.31 -5.61 -5.50
N ARG A 151 17.07 -5.78 -5.98
CA ARG A 151 16.77 -6.43 -7.26
C ARG A 151 17.34 -5.64 -8.45
N ALA A 152 17.19 -4.32 -8.44
CA ALA A 152 17.79 -3.45 -9.46
C ALA A 152 19.32 -3.61 -9.51
N ALA A 153 19.98 -3.72 -8.35
CA ALA A 153 21.42 -3.93 -8.28
C ALA A 153 21.85 -5.26 -8.92
N GLU A 154 21.06 -6.33 -8.77
CA GLU A 154 21.35 -7.61 -9.43
C GLU A 154 21.22 -7.51 -10.95
N LEU A 155 20.19 -6.81 -11.43
CA LEU A 155 19.93 -6.64 -12.86
C LEU A 155 20.94 -5.73 -13.53
N GLU A 156 21.44 -4.71 -12.82
CA GLU A 156 22.55 -3.87 -13.28
C GLU A 156 23.93 -4.57 -13.17
N GLY A 157 24.00 -5.80 -12.65
CA GLY A 157 25.24 -6.55 -12.52
C GLY A 157 26.18 -6.02 -11.43
N ARG A 158 25.66 -5.35 -10.40
CA ARG A 158 26.45 -4.92 -9.24
C ARG A 158 27.06 -6.13 -8.52
N SER A 159 28.29 -5.96 -8.03
CA SER A 159 29.01 -7.05 -7.38
C SER A 159 28.25 -7.56 -6.15
N GLN A 160 28.46 -8.83 -5.77
CA GLN A 160 27.90 -9.36 -4.53
C GLN A 160 28.39 -8.56 -3.31
N ALA A 161 29.66 -8.12 -3.32
CA ALA A 161 30.24 -7.32 -2.25
C ALA A 161 29.51 -5.98 -2.06
N ASP A 162 29.16 -5.28 -3.15
CA ASP A 162 28.39 -4.04 -3.08
C ASP A 162 26.98 -4.30 -2.54
N ARG A 163 26.32 -5.36 -3.03
CA ARG A 163 24.97 -5.73 -2.58
C ARG A 163 24.94 -6.07 -1.09
N ASP A 164 25.91 -6.83 -0.61
CA ASP A 164 26.02 -7.19 0.81
C ASP A 164 26.38 -5.96 1.65
N ALA A 165 27.26 -5.10 1.15
CA ALA A 165 27.62 -3.85 1.84
C ALA A 165 26.43 -2.89 1.97
N TRP A 166 25.57 -2.75 0.96
CA TRP A 166 24.45 -1.80 0.99
C TRP A 166 23.21 -2.38 1.66
N PHE A 167 22.86 -3.64 1.36
CA PHE A 167 21.59 -4.25 1.77
C PHE A 167 21.75 -5.27 2.91
N GLY A 168 22.97 -5.71 3.20
CA GLY A 168 23.25 -6.85 4.06
C GLY A 168 23.19 -8.18 3.28
N PRO A 169 24.00 -9.18 3.67
CA PRO A 169 24.03 -10.48 3.02
C PRO A 169 22.70 -11.23 3.13
N ASP A 170 22.42 -12.09 2.16
CA ASP A 170 21.32 -13.05 2.28
C ASP A 170 21.71 -14.17 3.25
N LEU A 171 20.80 -14.52 4.16
CA LEU A 171 21.06 -15.59 5.14
C LEU A 171 20.70 -16.99 4.60
N THR A 172 20.50 -17.12 3.29
CA THR A 172 20.09 -18.36 2.65
C THR A 172 21.27 -19.30 2.45
N HIS A 173 21.46 -20.17 3.45
CA HIS A 173 22.27 -21.39 3.46
C HIS A 173 23.80 -21.24 3.52
N THR A 174 24.32 -21.61 4.70
CA THR A 174 25.71 -21.97 5.06
C THR A 174 26.77 -20.86 5.03
N ALA A 175 27.34 -20.61 6.23
CA ALA A 175 28.64 -19.97 6.49
C ALA A 175 28.85 -18.48 6.14
N VAL A 176 27.81 -17.71 5.83
CA VAL A 176 27.96 -16.24 5.69
C VAL A 176 27.86 -15.56 7.05
N THR A 177 28.88 -14.78 7.40
CA THR A 177 28.88 -13.97 8.63
C THR A 177 27.76 -12.94 8.54
N ALA A 178 26.84 -12.93 9.51
CA ALA A 178 25.77 -11.93 9.53
C ALA A 178 26.37 -10.51 9.59
N ALA A 179 25.96 -9.65 8.66
CA ALA A 179 26.40 -8.28 8.60
C ALA A 179 25.21 -7.34 8.36
N GLN A 180 25.30 -6.12 8.87
CA GLN A 180 24.28 -5.09 8.65
C GLN A 180 24.58 -4.32 7.36
N GLY A 181 23.55 -4.08 6.55
CA GLY A 181 23.67 -3.20 5.39
C GLY A 181 23.96 -1.75 5.78
N GLY A 182 24.80 -1.08 5.00
CA GLY A 182 25.25 0.29 5.20
C GLY A 182 24.21 1.36 4.87
N VAL A 183 23.08 0.99 4.24
CA VAL A 183 22.01 1.91 3.84
C VAL A 183 20.74 1.66 4.66
N SER A 184 20.12 2.74 5.13
CA SER A 184 18.82 2.71 5.78
C SER A 184 17.75 3.23 4.82
N PHE A 185 16.78 2.38 4.51
CA PHE A 185 15.64 2.67 3.63
C PHE A 185 14.44 3.01 4.48
N PHE A 186 13.95 4.25 4.38
CA PHE A 186 12.77 4.69 5.10
C PHE A 186 11.52 4.54 4.23
N ASP A 187 10.35 4.60 4.88
CA ASP A 187 9.08 4.58 4.18
C ASP A 187 8.93 5.84 3.30
N GLY A 188 8.46 5.64 2.08
CA GLY A 188 8.09 6.71 1.16
C GLY A 188 6.69 7.22 1.49
N VAL A 189 6.58 8.52 1.79
CA VAL A 189 5.31 9.16 2.14
C VAL A 189 4.87 10.13 1.04
N PRO A 190 3.56 10.27 0.77
CA PRO A 190 3.09 11.16 -0.27
C PRO A 190 3.24 12.62 0.16
N LEU A 191 3.67 13.50 -0.75
CA LEU A 191 3.84 14.94 -0.48
C LEU A 191 2.50 15.68 -0.36
N HIS A 192 1.47 15.14 -1.01
CA HIS A 192 0.11 15.64 -0.98
C HIS A 192 -0.85 14.46 -0.87
N TRP A 193 -2.08 14.71 -0.43
CA TRP A 193 -3.10 13.68 -0.42
C TRP A 193 -3.23 13.04 -1.82
N PRO A 194 -2.95 11.73 -1.97
CA PRO A 194 -3.00 11.08 -3.27
C PRO A 194 -4.44 10.82 -3.69
N SER A 195 -4.73 10.93 -4.99
CA SER A 195 -6.02 10.52 -5.54
C SER A 195 -6.16 9.01 -5.38
N LEU A 196 -7.12 8.58 -4.58
CA LEU A 196 -7.50 7.17 -4.49
C LEU A 196 -8.46 6.82 -5.64
N ALA A 197 -8.41 5.59 -6.12
CA ALA A 197 -9.29 5.08 -7.17
C ALA A 197 -9.65 3.61 -6.93
N VAL A 198 -10.83 3.20 -7.38
CA VAL A 198 -11.24 1.78 -7.38
C VAL A 198 -10.93 1.18 -8.74
N ASP A 199 -10.23 0.07 -8.74
CA ASP A 199 -9.98 -0.73 -9.94
C ASP A 199 -10.58 -2.14 -9.77
N VAL A 200 -10.68 -2.88 -10.86
CA VAL A 200 -11.34 -4.19 -10.89
C VAL A 200 -10.42 -5.20 -11.56
N VAL A 201 -10.23 -6.35 -10.89
CA VAL A 201 -9.59 -7.50 -11.50
C VAL A 201 -10.65 -8.57 -11.74
N THR A 202 -10.66 -9.13 -12.93
CA THR A 202 -11.64 -10.14 -13.31
C THR A 202 -10.91 -11.43 -13.60
N SER A 203 -11.11 -12.45 -12.76
CA SER A 203 -10.59 -13.79 -13.05
C SER A 203 -11.55 -14.53 -13.96
N HIS A 204 -11.02 -15.08 -15.06
CA HIS A 204 -11.77 -15.94 -15.98
C HIS A 204 -11.77 -17.42 -15.56
N HIS A 205 -10.94 -17.82 -14.58
CA HIS A 205 -10.81 -19.20 -14.11
C HIS A 205 -10.83 -19.32 -12.58
N PRO A 206 -11.82 -18.73 -11.87
CA PRO A 206 -11.84 -18.68 -10.40
C PRO A 206 -11.86 -20.08 -9.75
N THR A 207 -12.50 -21.06 -10.38
CA THR A 207 -12.61 -22.43 -9.83
C THR A 207 -11.26 -23.14 -9.87
N TYR A 208 -10.53 -23.01 -10.99
CA TYR A 208 -9.18 -23.56 -11.14
C TYR A 208 -8.26 -23.07 -10.01
N TYR A 209 -8.15 -21.74 -9.84
CA TYR A 209 -7.27 -21.14 -8.82
C TYR A 209 -7.66 -21.54 -7.39
N ARG A 210 -8.96 -21.68 -7.10
CA ARG A 210 -9.42 -22.13 -5.77
C ARG A 210 -8.94 -23.56 -5.48
N THR A 211 -9.07 -24.48 -6.44
CA THR A 211 -8.65 -25.88 -6.26
C THR A 211 -7.13 -26.07 -6.15
N LEU A 212 -6.30 -25.09 -6.55
CA LEU A 212 -4.85 -25.14 -6.32
C LEU A 212 -4.48 -25.02 -4.84
N THR A 213 -5.31 -24.35 -4.04
CA THR A 213 -5.11 -24.14 -2.60
C THR A 213 -5.67 -25.28 -1.74
N GLU A 214 -6.43 -26.20 -2.32
CA GLU A 214 -6.98 -27.37 -1.63
C GLU A 214 -5.89 -28.46 -1.49
N LYS A 215 -5.75 -29.01 -0.27
CA LYS A 215 -4.73 -30.03 0.04
C LYS A 215 -4.97 -31.39 -0.64
N ASP A 216 -6.18 -31.64 -1.14
CA ASP A 216 -6.55 -32.87 -1.83
C ASP A 216 -6.30 -32.76 -3.35
N GLY A 217 -5.09 -33.13 -3.78
CA GLY A 217 -4.64 -33.03 -5.18
C GLY A 217 -5.44 -33.84 -6.21
N PHE A 218 -6.42 -34.64 -5.80
CA PHE A 218 -7.21 -35.51 -6.67
C PHE A 218 -8.45 -34.84 -7.29
N ARG A 219 -8.77 -33.60 -6.91
CA ARG A 219 -9.97 -32.86 -7.37
C ARG A 219 -9.67 -31.55 -8.11
N ARG A 220 -8.45 -31.37 -8.61
CA ARG A 220 -8.09 -30.19 -9.42
C ARG A 220 -8.87 -30.19 -10.72
N LYS A 221 -9.85 -29.30 -10.83
CA LYS A 221 -10.57 -29.08 -12.08
C LYS A 221 -9.66 -28.32 -13.04
N PRO A 222 -9.52 -28.73 -14.31
CA PRO A 222 -8.75 -27.97 -15.29
C PRO A 222 -9.39 -26.59 -15.51
N PRO A 223 -8.61 -25.56 -15.91
CA PRO A 223 -9.16 -24.27 -16.29
C PRO A 223 -10.04 -24.47 -17.53
N THR A 224 -11.30 -24.06 -17.43
CA THR A 224 -12.27 -24.16 -18.53
C THR A 224 -12.75 -22.77 -18.91
N GLU A 225 -12.69 -22.42 -20.20
CA GLU A 225 -13.09 -21.12 -20.78
C GLU A 225 -14.61 -20.83 -20.71
N THR A 226 -15.36 -21.65 -19.98
CA THR A 226 -16.81 -21.56 -19.80
C THR A 226 -17.20 -20.96 -18.45
N GLU A 227 -16.24 -20.60 -17.61
CA GLU A 227 -16.49 -19.99 -16.31
C GLU A 227 -16.89 -18.51 -16.45
N ASP A 228 -17.86 -18.07 -15.63
CA ASP A 228 -18.26 -16.67 -15.64
C ASP A 228 -17.16 -15.80 -14.99
N PRO A 229 -16.80 -14.66 -15.61
CA PRO A 229 -15.88 -13.71 -15.01
C PRO A 229 -16.44 -13.18 -13.68
N VAL A 230 -15.63 -13.25 -12.61
CA VAL A 230 -15.98 -12.67 -11.31
C VAL A 230 -15.19 -11.38 -11.12
N PRO A 231 -15.82 -10.19 -11.24
CA PRO A 231 -15.14 -8.92 -11.04
C PRO A 231 -14.90 -8.69 -9.54
N VAL A 232 -13.64 -8.49 -9.17
CA VAL A 232 -13.25 -8.21 -7.78
C VAL A 232 -12.68 -6.80 -7.71
N PRO A 233 -13.41 -5.84 -7.11
CA PRO A 233 -12.92 -4.48 -6.99
C PRO A 233 -11.85 -4.38 -5.88
N PHE A 234 -10.92 -3.45 -6.02
CA PHE A 234 -9.86 -3.18 -5.04
C PHE A 234 -9.46 -1.71 -5.07
N LEU A 235 -8.91 -1.24 -3.95
CA LEU A 235 -8.46 0.14 -3.80
C LEU A 235 -7.06 0.33 -4.39
N THR A 236 -6.83 1.48 -5.01
CA THR A 236 -5.57 1.87 -5.63
C THR A 236 -5.28 3.35 -5.38
N VAL A 237 -4.01 3.74 -5.51
CA VAL A 237 -3.60 5.12 -5.71
C VAL A 237 -3.52 5.36 -7.21
N ASP A 238 -4.11 6.44 -7.70
CA ASP A 238 -4.11 6.79 -9.11
C ASP A 238 -2.74 7.34 -9.56
N ALA A 239 -2.57 7.47 -10.88
CA ALA A 239 -1.40 8.13 -11.44
C ALA A 239 -1.31 9.60 -11.01
N GLY A 240 -0.09 10.13 -10.93
CA GLY A 240 0.20 11.53 -10.60
C GLY A 240 0.47 11.82 -9.13
N ALA A 241 0.35 10.85 -8.23
CA ALA A 241 0.76 10.98 -6.83
C ALA A 241 2.29 11.09 -6.73
N VAL A 242 2.80 11.96 -5.87
CA VAL A 242 4.24 12.16 -5.66
C VAL A 242 4.62 11.72 -4.26
N PHE A 243 5.52 10.75 -4.16
CA PHE A 243 6.07 10.23 -2.92
C PHE A 243 7.48 10.77 -2.70
N SER A 244 7.81 11.04 -1.45
CA SER A 244 9.15 11.41 -0.99
C SER A 244 9.73 10.24 -0.21
N ILE A 245 10.82 9.67 -0.72
CA ILE A 245 11.48 8.47 -0.21
C ILE A 245 12.85 8.87 0.36
N PRO A 246 13.04 8.79 1.69
CA PRO A 246 14.33 9.09 2.30
C PRO A 246 15.26 7.88 2.27
N LEU A 247 16.50 8.11 1.84
CA LEU A 247 17.61 7.18 1.95
C LEU A 247 18.68 7.79 2.86
N LEU A 248 19.15 7.02 3.83
CA LEU A 248 20.28 7.41 4.66
C LEU A 248 21.43 6.46 4.40
N SER A 249 22.59 6.98 4.02
CA SER A 249 23.73 6.15 3.60
C SER A 249 25.06 6.83 3.88
N ARG A 250 26.18 6.11 3.69
CA ARG A 250 27.50 6.77 3.63
C ARG A 250 27.61 7.58 2.33
N ALA A 251 28.48 8.59 2.32
CA ALA A 251 28.67 9.45 1.16
C ALA A 251 29.09 8.66 -0.10
N ALA A 252 29.97 7.66 0.05
CA ALA A 252 30.49 6.87 -1.06
C ALA A 252 29.44 6.02 -1.80
N GLU A 253 28.30 5.72 -1.16
CA GLU A 253 27.25 4.84 -1.71
C GLU A 253 25.95 5.61 -2.03
N ALA A 254 25.85 6.89 -1.66
CA ALA A 254 24.62 7.68 -1.77
C ALA A 254 24.11 7.80 -3.21
N GLU A 255 24.98 8.15 -4.15
CA GLU A 255 24.64 8.32 -5.57
C GLU A 255 24.24 6.98 -6.20
N ALA A 256 25.03 5.92 -5.97
CA ALA A 256 24.78 4.61 -6.55
C ALA A 256 23.42 4.04 -6.10
N VAL A 257 23.10 4.14 -4.81
CA VAL A 257 21.85 3.57 -4.27
C VAL A 257 20.64 4.42 -4.65
N ALA A 258 20.79 5.75 -4.74
CA ALA A 258 19.75 6.61 -5.27
C ALA A 258 19.45 6.30 -6.75
N SER A 259 20.49 6.09 -7.56
CA SER A 259 20.34 5.66 -8.96
C SER A 259 19.61 4.34 -9.08
N LEU A 260 19.93 3.35 -8.23
CA LEU A 260 19.23 2.07 -8.21
C LEU A 260 17.75 2.21 -7.86
N LEU A 261 17.41 3.12 -6.95
CA LEU A 261 16.01 3.40 -6.62
C LEU A 261 15.28 4.00 -7.83
N VAL A 262 15.88 4.98 -8.50
CA VAL A 262 15.32 5.62 -9.70
C VAL A 262 15.10 4.60 -10.82
N THR A 263 16.12 3.80 -11.14
CA THR A 263 16.01 2.72 -12.15
C THR A 263 14.95 1.71 -11.75
N GLY A 264 14.96 1.24 -10.49
CA GLY A 264 14.01 0.24 -10.01
C GLY A 264 12.56 0.71 -10.12
N LEU A 265 12.28 1.94 -9.72
CA LEU A 265 10.92 2.50 -9.78
C LEU A 265 10.41 2.67 -11.21
N SER A 266 11.32 3.01 -12.13
CA SER A 266 10.98 3.24 -13.54
C SER A 266 10.75 1.94 -14.31
N TRP A 267 11.53 0.88 -14.03
CA TRP A 267 11.54 -0.34 -14.83
C TRP A 267 10.87 -1.55 -14.18
N LEU A 268 10.98 -1.71 -12.87
CA LEU A 268 10.44 -2.87 -12.16
C LEU A 268 9.09 -2.57 -11.52
N GLY A 269 8.88 -1.31 -11.13
CA GLY A 269 7.73 -0.87 -10.36
C GLY A 269 7.77 -1.35 -8.91
N LEU A 270 6.96 -0.71 -8.06
CA LEU A 270 6.86 -1.04 -6.64
C LEU A 270 5.42 -1.31 -6.23
N GLY A 271 5.23 -2.29 -5.35
CA GLY A 271 3.92 -2.70 -4.86
C GLY A 271 3.47 -4.00 -5.49
N ALA A 272 2.16 -4.18 -5.60
CA ALA A 272 1.55 -5.38 -6.15
C ALA A 272 1.12 -5.18 -7.60
N LYS A 273 0.98 -6.30 -8.34
CA LYS A 273 0.59 -6.33 -9.76
C LYS A 273 1.57 -5.58 -10.70
N THR A 274 2.85 -5.50 -10.34
CA THR A 274 3.89 -4.85 -11.16
C THR A 274 4.07 -5.51 -12.53
N ALA A 275 3.91 -6.84 -12.61
CA ALA A 275 3.99 -7.59 -13.88
C ALA A 275 2.93 -7.18 -14.93
N VAL A 276 1.82 -6.57 -14.50
CA VAL A 276 0.78 -6.02 -15.40
C VAL A 276 0.80 -4.49 -15.44
N GLY A 277 1.91 -3.87 -15.03
CA GLY A 277 2.18 -2.45 -15.22
C GLY A 277 1.77 -1.53 -14.07
N TYR A 278 1.40 -2.06 -12.90
CA TYR A 278 1.12 -1.22 -11.72
C TYR A 278 2.42 -0.79 -11.02
N GLY A 279 2.37 0.36 -10.35
CA GLY A 279 3.43 0.82 -9.47
C GLY A 279 4.69 1.32 -10.19
N ILE A 280 4.62 1.53 -11.50
CA ILE A 280 5.66 2.22 -12.28
C ILE A 280 5.65 3.71 -11.91
N MET A 281 6.83 4.26 -11.61
CA MET A 281 6.98 5.64 -11.20
C MET A 281 8.17 6.30 -11.90
N ASP A 282 8.01 7.57 -12.26
CA ASP A 282 9.11 8.45 -12.66
C ASP A 282 9.74 9.04 -11.42
N ALA A 283 11.05 8.89 -11.25
CA ALA A 283 11.73 9.24 -10.01
C ALA A 283 12.98 10.06 -10.26
N LYS A 284 13.26 10.98 -9.34
CA LYS A 284 14.45 11.82 -9.36
C LYS A 284 14.98 12.05 -7.94
N VAL A 285 16.28 12.28 -7.83
CA VAL A 285 16.85 12.81 -6.60
C VAL A 285 16.36 14.26 -6.44
N ALA A 286 15.85 14.59 -5.26
CA ALA A 286 15.45 15.96 -4.95
C ALA A 286 16.68 16.82 -4.67
N ASP A 287 16.62 18.08 -5.12
CA ASP A 287 17.67 19.09 -4.90
C ASP A 287 17.77 19.53 -3.43
#